data_AF-A0AAU3RZC6-F1
#
_entry.id   AF-A0AAU3RZC6-F1
#
_cell.length_a   1.000
_cell.length_b   1.000
_cell.length_c   1.000
_cell.angle_alpha   90.00
_cell.angle_beta   90.00
_cell.angle_gamma   90.00
#
_symmetry.space_group_name_H-M   'P 1'
#
loop_
_entity.id
_entity.type
_entity.pdbx_description
1 polymer ?
#
loop_
_entity_poly.entity_id
_entity_poly.type
_entity_poly.pdbx_seq_one_letter_code
_entity_poly.pdbx_strand_id
1 'polypeptide(L)'
;MTEAKDGKPKKEGGRKIAVLGEMLELGDDAVEAHRQVGRMAAENGVDLVVAVGGDLAKQLALAAGHAGVPELAIVADNETAAAFLAPLLRPSDVVLVKASRGGQLWQVAQALTGQPVTGL
;
A
#
# COMPACT_ATOMS: atom_id res chain seq x y z
N MET A 1 0.30 -34.46 23.60
CA MET A 1 1.07 -34.43 22.33
C MET A 1 0.03 -34.16 21.26
N THR A 2 -0.07 -33.00 20.62
CA THR A 2 0.95 -32.03 20.21
C THR A 2 0.26 -30.68 19.99
N GLU A 3 0.79 -29.61 20.59
CA GLU A 3 0.46 -28.23 20.22
C GLU A 3 1.09 -27.94 18.83
N ALA A 4 0.28 -27.54 17.86
CA ALA A 4 0.79 -26.87 16.66
C ALA A 4 0.67 -25.35 16.88
N LYS A 5 1.73 -24.73 17.40
CA LYS A 5 1.88 -23.27 17.40
C LYS A 5 2.49 -22.85 16.07
N ASP A 6 1.66 -22.78 15.03
CA ASP A 6 2.05 -22.15 13.77
C ASP A 6 1.84 -20.62 13.89
N GLY A 7 2.65 -20.01 14.74
CA GLY A 7 2.66 -18.57 14.96
C GLY A 7 3.89 -17.98 14.29
N LYS A 8 3.71 -17.40 13.09
CA LYS A 8 4.69 -16.47 12.51
C LYS A 8 5.14 -15.50 13.62
N PRO A 9 6.45 -15.27 13.83
CA PRO A 9 6.91 -14.46 14.96
C PRO A 9 6.16 -13.12 14.97
N LYS A 10 5.56 -12.80 16.12
CA LYS A 10 4.90 -11.52 16.35
C LYS A 10 5.93 -10.42 16.09
N LYS A 11 5.77 -9.65 15.02
CA LYS A 11 6.58 -8.45 14.80
C LYS A 11 6.39 -7.54 16.03
N GLU A 12 7.49 -7.06 16.60
CA GLU A 12 7.41 -5.97 17.59
C GLU A 12 7.03 -4.68 16.83
N GLY A 13 5.78 -4.22 17.01
CA GLY A 13 5.21 -3.08 16.29
C GLY A 13 3.86 -3.37 15.62
N GLY A 14 3.16 -2.35 15.13
CA GLY A 14 1.95 -2.53 14.32
C GLY A 14 2.28 -2.87 12.86
N ARG A 15 1.24 -3.05 12.03
CA ARG A 15 1.41 -3.45 10.63
C ARG A 15 2.05 -2.33 9.83
N LYS A 16 2.90 -2.69 8.86
CA LYS A 16 3.37 -1.78 7.83
C LYS A 16 2.39 -1.80 6.66
N ILE A 17 1.75 -0.67 6.40
CA ILE A 17 0.74 -0.51 5.35
C ILE A 17 1.27 0.47 4.31
N ALA A 18 1.20 0.12 3.03
CA ALA A 18 1.59 0.99 1.94
C ALA A 18 0.39 1.30 1.04
N VAL A 19 0.01 2.57 0.95
CA VAL A 19 -0.98 3.09 0.01
C VAL A 19 -0.22 3.70 -1.16
N LEU A 20 -0.29 3.06 -2.33
CA LEU A 20 0.60 3.34 -3.46
C LEU A 20 -0.22 3.65 -4.73
N GLY A 21 0.03 4.81 -5.33
CA GLY A 21 -0.62 5.26 -6.56
C GLY A 21 0.30 5.17 -7.78
N GLU A 22 -0.27 5.39 -8.96
CA GLU A 22 0.44 5.27 -10.23
C GLU A 22 1.51 6.37 -10.46
N MET A 23 2.58 5.96 -11.13
CA MET A 23 3.68 6.80 -11.61
C MET A 23 3.50 7.07 -13.12
N LEU A 24 2.97 8.24 -13.47
CA LEU A 24 2.44 8.54 -14.81
C LEU A 24 3.49 8.97 -15.85
N GLU A 25 4.71 9.31 -15.44
CA GLU A 25 5.75 9.90 -16.31
C GLU A 25 6.86 8.90 -16.74
N LEU A 26 6.55 7.61 -16.73
CA LEU A 26 7.54 6.54 -16.95
C LEU A 26 7.57 5.97 -18.38
N GLY A 27 6.64 6.35 -19.25
CA GLY A 27 6.59 5.85 -20.63
C GLY A 27 6.56 4.31 -20.71
N ASP A 28 7.39 3.75 -21.58
CA ASP A 28 7.45 2.30 -21.85
C ASP A 28 7.89 1.47 -20.63
N ASP A 29 8.62 2.09 -19.68
CA ASP A 29 9.11 1.42 -18.47
C ASP A 29 8.06 1.36 -17.35
N ALA A 30 6.88 1.97 -17.55
CA ALA A 30 5.88 2.12 -16.50
C ALA A 30 5.51 0.77 -15.88
N VAL A 31 5.21 -0.25 -16.68
CA VAL A 31 4.77 -1.56 -16.16
C VAL A 31 5.84 -2.19 -15.26
N GLU A 32 7.09 -2.22 -15.70
CA GLU A 32 8.16 -2.87 -14.93
C GLU A 32 8.53 -2.08 -13.69
N ALA A 33 8.54 -0.75 -13.76
CA ALA A 33 8.76 0.10 -12.60
C ALA A 33 7.70 -0.10 -11.51
N HIS A 34 6.41 -0.24 -11.89
CA HIS A 34 5.33 -0.53 -10.93
C HIS A 34 5.50 -1.92 -10.30
N ARG A 35 5.90 -2.92 -11.10
CA ARG A 35 6.22 -4.25 -10.56
C ARG A 35 7.39 -4.21 -9.60
N GLN A 36 8.43 -3.44 -9.91
CA GLN A 36 9.59 -3.26 -9.02
C GLN A 36 9.19 -2.66 -7.68
N VAL A 37 8.36 -1.62 -7.68
CA VAL A 37 7.82 -1.04 -6.43
C VAL A 37 7.03 -2.09 -5.64
N GLY A 38 6.22 -2.91 -6.32
CA GLY A 38 5.51 -4.03 -5.68
C GLY A 38 6.46 -5.02 -4.99
N ARG A 39 7.53 -5.44 -5.68
CA ARG A 39 8.55 -6.34 -5.11
C ARG A 39 9.26 -5.69 -3.90
N MET A 40 9.62 -4.41 -4.01
CA MET A 40 10.23 -3.67 -2.91
C MET A 40 9.31 -3.59 -1.68
N ALA A 41 7.99 -3.51 -1.85
CA ALA A 41 7.07 -3.55 -0.72
C ALA A 41 7.21 -4.85 0.10
N ALA A 42 7.33 -6.00 -0.59
CA ALA A 42 7.59 -7.28 0.07
C ALA A 42 8.96 -7.30 0.76
N GLU A 43 10.02 -6.85 0.07
CA GLU A 43 11.38 -6.78 0.62
C GLU A 43 11.48 -5.94 1.89
N ASN A 44 10.67 -4.89 2.00
CA ASN A 44 10.59 -4.01 3.17
C ASN A 44 9.65 -4.51 4.28
N GLY A 45 9.05 -5.69 4.08
CA GLY A 45 8.17 -6.35 5.03
C GLY A 45 6.84 -5.64 5.22
N VAL A 46 6.29 -5.04 4.15
CA VAL A 46 4.92 -4.49 4.12
C VAL A 46 3.92 -5.63 4.34
N ASP A 47 2.97 -5.41 5.23
CA ASP A 47 1.93 -6.38 5.59
C ASP A 47 0.67 -6.22 4.72
N LEU A 48 0.37 -4.99 4.29
CA LEU A 48 -0.74 -4.66 3.40
C LEU A 48 -0.34 -3.63 2.34
N VAL A 49 -0.57 -3.92 1.06
CA VAL A 49 -0.50 -2.94 -0.03
C VAL A 49 -1.92 -2.57 -0.49
N VAL A 50 -2.23 -1.28 -0.48
CA VAL A 50 -3.43 -0.70 -1.11
C VAL A 50 -2.98 0.05 -2.36
N ALA A 51 -3.14 -0.56 -3.52
CA ALA A 51 -2.80 0.07 -4.80
C ALA A 51 -3.99 0.88 -5.34
N VAL A 52 -3.77 2.16 -5.65
CA VAL A 52 -4.81 3.10 -6.05
C VAL A 52 -4.62 3.51 -7.51
N GLY A 53 -5.60 3.22 -8.35
CA GLY A 53 -5.59 3.56 -9.77
C GLY A 53 -6.06 2.41 -10.66
N GLY A 54 -5.59 2.43 -11.91
CA GLY A 54 -5.98 1.50 -12.95
C GLY A 54 -4.99 0.33 -13.11
N ASP A 55 -4.62 0.07 -14.36
CA ASP A 55 -3.84 -1.12 -14.72
C ASP A 55 -2.43 -1.11 -14.12
N LEU A 56 -1.79 0.04 -13.99
CA LEU A 56 -0.43 0.12 -13.42
C LEU A 56 -0.46 -0.15 -11.91
N ALA A 57 -1.48 0.36 -11.20
CA ALA A 57 -1.73 0.03 -9.80
C ALA A 57 -1.97 -1.49 -9.62
N LYS A 58 -2.71 -2.11 -10.53
CA LYS A 58 -2.90 -3.57 -10.53
C LYS A 58 -1.59 -4.33 -10.75
N GLN A 59 -0.73 -3.91 -11.69
CA GLN A 59 0.59 -4.55 -11.89
C GLN A 59 1.47 -4.46 -10.62
N LEU A 60 1.43 -3.33 -9.92
CA LEU A 60 2.13 -3.13 -8.64
C LEU A 60 1.63 -4.12 -7.57
N ALA A 61 0.31 -4.16 -7.34
CA ALA A 61 -0.27 -5.02 -6.31
C ALA A 61 0.00 -6.51 -6.60
N LEU A 62 -0.15 -6.95 -7.85
CA LEU A 62 0.13 -8.33 -8.24
C LEU A 62 1.61 -8.69 -8.01
N ALA A 63 2.53 -7.81 -8.37
CA ALA A 63 3.96 -8.03 -8.10
C ALA A 63 4.26 -8.10 -6.59
N ALA A 64 3.62 -7.27 -5.78
CA ALA A 64 3.75 -7.32 -4.32
C ALA A 64 3.26 -8.65 -3.74
N GLY A 65 2.11 -9.16 -4.20
CA GLY A 65 1.58 -10.46 -3.79
C GLY A 65 2.49 -11.62 -4.18
N HIS A 66 2.94 -11.65 -5.43
CA HIS A 66 3.89 -12.66 -5.89
C HIS A 66 5.21 -12.65 -5.12
N ALA A 67 5.65 -11.47 -4.67
CA ALA A 67 6.86 -11.31 -3.85
C ALA A 67 6.65 -11.61 -2.36
N GLY A 68 5.41 -11.84 -1.90
CA GLY A 68 5.11 -12.31 -0.56
C GLY A 68 4.46 -11.30 0.38
N VAL A 69 3.92 -10.17 -0.13
CA VAL A 69 3.04 -9.31 0.69
C VAL A 69 1.77 -10.10 1.04
N PRO A 70 1.41 -10.23 2.35
CA PRO A 70 0.29 -11.06 2.78
C PRO A 70 -1.09 -10.58 2.34
N GLU A 71 -1.32 -9.27 2.39
CA GLU A 71 -2.63 -8.66 2.10
C GLU A 71 -2.51 -7.62 0.99
N LEU A 72 -3.46 -7.65 0.04
CA LEU A 72 -3.50 -6.73 -1.08
C LEU A 72 -4.91 -6.18 -1.28
N ALA A 73 -5.01 -4.90 -1.64
CA ALA A 73 -6.22 -4.29 -2.16
C ALA A 73 -5.88 -3.46 -3.41
N ILE A 74 -6.74 -3.51 -4.41
CA ILE A 74 -6.68 -2.64 -5.59
C ILE A 74 -7.98 -1.86 -5.61
N VAL A 75 -7.89 -0.53 -5.62
CA VAL A 75 -9.03 0.37 -5.56
C VAL A 75 -8.90 1.45 -6.63
N ALA A 76 -10.04 1.94 -7.13
CA ALA A 76 -10.07 2.85 -8.27
C ALA A 76 -9.56 4.26 -7.95
N ASP A 77 -9.78 4.73 -6.72
CA ASP A 77 -9.57 6.13 -6.35
C ASP A 77 -9.23 6.32 -4.86
N ASN A 78 -8.85 7.56 -4.53
CA ASN A 78 -8.42 7.98 -3.19
C ASN A 78 -9.55 7.87 -2.15
N GLU A 79 -10.79 8.14 -2.54
CA GLU A 79 -11.96 8.06 -1.64
C GLU A 79 -12.19 6.61 -1.21
N THR A 80 -12.21 5.69 -2.17
CA THR A 80 -12.35 4.26 -1.95
C THR A 80 -11.19 3.71 -1.11
N ALA A 81 -9.96 4.17 -1.36
CA ALA A 81 -8.80 3.80 -0.56
C ALA A 81 -8.96 4.22 0.92
N ALA A 82 -9.40 5.45 1.17
CA ALA A 82 -9.61 5.95 2.52
C ALA A 82 -10.76 5.21 3.23
N ALA A 83 -11.88 5.01 2.55
CA ALA A 83 -13.04 4.29 3.09
C ALA A 83 -12.73 2.82 3.40
N PHE A 84 -11.93 2.17 2.55
CA PHE A 84 -11.44 0.81 2.79
C PHE A 84 -10.50 0.74 4.00
N LEU A 85 -9.56 1.69 4.11
CA LEU A 85 -8.50 1.61 5.11
C LEU A 85 -8.96 2.06 6.50
N ALA A 86 -9.82 3.08 6.59
CA ALA A 86 -10.27 3.68 7.86
C ALA A 86 -10.77 2.65 8.91
N PRO A 87 -11.67 1.70 8.59
CA PRO A 87 -12.13 0.71 9.57
C PRO A 87 -11.10 -0.40 9.86
N LEU A 88 -10.05 -0.53 9.04
CA LEU A 88 -9.04 -1.58 9.20
C LEU A 88 -7.89 -1.16 10.12
N LEU A 89 -7.63 0.15 10.25
CA LEU A 89 -6.48 0.67 10.99
C LEU A 89 -6.56 0.34 12.48
N ARG A 90 -5.42 -0.01 13.05
CA ARG A 90 -5.24 -0.33 14.46
C ARG A 90 -4.21 0.61 15.07
N PRO A 91 -4.25 0.83 16.39
CA PRO A 91 -3.15 1.48 17.08
C PRO A 91 -1.81 0.82 16.71
N SER A 92 -0.79 1.67 16.55
CA SER A 92 0.58 1.29 16.14
C SER A 92 0.78 0.87 14.68
N ASP A 93 -0.27 0.79 13.86
CA ASP A 93 -0.08 0.65 12.41
C ASP A 93 0.69 1.86 11.86
N VAL A 94 1.56 1.61 10.88
CA VAL A 94 2.31 2.64 10.16
C VAL A 94 1.85 2.63 8.72
N VAL A 95 1.36 3.78 8.25
CA VAL A 95 0.86 3.95 6.88
C VAL A 95 1.80 4.85 6.09
N LEU A 96 2.37 4.31 5.01
CA LEU A 96 3.07 5.09 3.99
C LEU A 96 2.09 5.41 2.87
N VAL A 97 2.01 6.67 2.47
CA VAL A 97 1.20 7.12 1.33
C VAL A 97 2.12 7.70 0.26
N LYS A 98 2.12 7.15 -0.96
CA LYS A 98 2.99 7.61 -2.05
C LYS A 98 2.35 7.49 -3.43
N ALA A 99 2.38 8.57 -4.19
CA ALA A 99 2.06 8.59 -5.63
C ALA A 99 2.85 9.70 -6.35
N SER A 100 2.60 9.87 -7.65
CA SER A 100 2.91 11.10 -8.37
C SER A 100 2.05 12.27 -7.86
N ARG A 101 2.45 13.52 -8.14
CA ARG A 101 1.67 14.71 -7.75
C ARG A 101 0.28 14.72 -8.40
N GLY A 102 0.18 14.25 -9.65
CA GLY A 102 -1.09 14.16 -10.38
C GLY A 102 -2.11 13.21 -9.74
N GLY A 103 -1.66 12.15 -9.07
CA GLY A 103 -2.55 11.19 -8.39
C GLY A 103 -3.15 11.70 -7.08
N GLN A 104 -2.65 12.82 -6.55
CA GLN A 104 -3.19 13.48 -5.35
C GLN A 104 -3.37 12.61 -4.11
N LEU A 105 -2.59 11.52 -4.00
CA LEU A 105 -2.81 10.48 -3.00
C LEU A 105 -2.68 10.98 -1.55
N TRP A 106 -2.07 12.15 -1.34
CA TRP A 106 -2.08 12.85 -0.04
C TRP A 106 -3.51 13.08 0.51
N GLN A 107 -4.54 13.10 -0.35
CA GLN A 107 -5.94 13.14 0.06
C GLN A 107 -6.33 11.97 0.96
N VAL A 108 -5.74 10.78 0.76
CA VAL A 108 -5.95 9.62 1.64
C VAL A 108 -5.41 9.92 3.04
N ALA A 109 -4.22 10.50 3.14
CA ALA A 109 -3.65 10.89 4.43
C ALA A 109 -4.52 11.94 5.14
N GLN A 110 -5.01 12.95 4.40
CA GLN A 110 -5.92 13.95 4.96
C GLN A 110 -7.22 13.33 5.48
N ALA A 111 -7.83 12.42 4.71
CA ALA A 111 -9.06 11.75 5.10
C ALA A 111 -8.90 10.89 6.37
N LEU A 112 -7.76 10.22 6.52
CA LEU A 112 -7.49 9.34 7.66
C LEU A 112 -7.09 10.10 8.93
N THR A 113 -6.43 11.24 8.79
CA THR A 113 -5.90 12.01 9.94
C THR A 113 -6.79 13.20 10.33
N GLY A 114 -7.64 13.67 9.42
CA GLY A 114 -8.35 14.94 9.56
C GLY A 114 -7.42 16.16 9.51
N GLN A 115 -6.13 15.98 9.19
CA GLN A 115 -5.14 17.04 9.16
C GLN A 115 -4.85 17.47 7.72
N PRO A 116 -4.66 18.78 7.45
CA PRO A 116 -4.25 19.24 6.14
C PRO A 116 -2.81 18.79 5.84
N VAL A 117 -2.55 18.40 4.59
CA VAL A 117 -1.19 18.18 4.09
C VAL A 117 -0.69 19.48 3.48
N THR A 118 0.46 19.97 3.96
CA THR A 118 1.07 21.23 3.53
C THR A 118 2.33 20.98 2.70
N GLY A 119 2.72 21.96 1.87
CA GLY A 119 3.99 21.92 1.11
C GLY A 119 3.99 21.06 -0.17
N LEU A 120 2.84 20.94 -0.83
CA LEU A 120 2.65 20.21 -2.11
C LEU A 120 2.90 21.06 -3.35
#